data_AF-A0A2S6PNT4-F1
#
_entry.id   AF-A0A2S6PNT4-F1
#
_cell.length_a   1.000
_cell.length_b   1.000
_cell.length_c   1.000
_cell.angle_alpha   90.00
_cell.angle_beta   90.00
_cell.angle_gamma   90.00
#
_symmetry.space_group_name_H-M   'P 1'
#
loop_
_entity.id
_entity.type
_entity.pdbx_description
1 polymer ?
#
loop_
_entity_poly.entity_id
_entity_poly.type
_entity_poly.pdbx_seq_one_letter_code
_entity_poly.pdbx_strand_id
1 'polypeptide(L)'
;MVLRGGAAHPVRVTDAGTDTTRHTRRRVVIDLVVTAVLLLPLAIMLWGSATDALQHKSATDWQANHETKRALQRNALLIIGLPVAGAVCGWTIATLRDRPTGLPAARGALAGAIALWASGIVLVLTAFHGLTGG
;
A
#
# COMPACT_ATOMS: atom_id res chain seq x y z
N MET A 1 27.32 56.89 35.30
CA MET A 1 26.41 55.88 35.89
C MET A 1 26.05 54.91 34.79
N VAL A 2 26.62 53.71 34.84
CA VAL A 2 26.57 52.68 33.79
C VAL A 2 25.37 51.78 34.06
N LEU A 3 24.37 51.76 33.17
CA LEU A 3 23.28 50.78 33.23
C LEU A 3 23.59 49.60 32.30
N ARG A 4 24.13 48.59 32.97
CA ARG A 4 24.28 47.17 32.66
C ARG A 4 23.34 46.64 31.56
N GLY A 5 23.96 46.00 30.57
CA GLY A 5 23.29 45.27 29.50
C GLY A 5 22.39 44.15 30.03
N GLY A 6 21.17 44.12 29.52
CA GLY A 6 20.26 42.98 29.61
C GLY A 6 20.77 41.89 28.69
N ALA A 7 21.26 40.80 29.27
CA ALA A 7 21.54 39.56 28.56
C ALA A 7 20.23 39.04 27.95
N ALA A 8 20.10 39.13 26.63
CA ALA A 8 19.07 38.42 25.90
C ALA A 8 19.30 36.92 26.12
N HIS A 9 18.45 36.29 26.94
CA HIS A 9 18.38 34.84 26.97
C HIS A 9 18.00 34.37 25.56
N PRO A 10 18.85 33.57 24.87
CA PRO A 10 18.44 32.98 23.62
C PRO A 10 17.30 32.01 23.94
N VAL A 11 16.09 32.36 23.47
CA VAL A 11 14.98 31.42 23.37
C VAL A 11 15.49 30.28 22.51
N ARG A 12 15.78 29.15 23.15
CA ARG A 12 16.15 27.91 22.47
C ARG A 12 14.92 27.48 21.68
N VAL A 13 14.86 27.90 20.41
CA VAL A 13 13.84 27.42 19.48
C VAL A 13 13.96 25.90 19.49
N THR A 14 12.89 25.26 19.91
CA THR A 14 12.77 23.86 20.26
C THR A 14 13.11 22.93 19.09
N ASP A 15 14.35 22.42 19.06
CA ASP A 15 14.77 21.29 18.20
C ASP A 15 13.96 20.01 18.47
N ALA A 16 13.30 19.91 19.64
CA ALA A 16 12.44 18.78 19.99
C ALA A 16 11.20 18.62 19.07
N GLY A 17 10.69 19.72 18.52
CA GLY A 17 9.53 19.70 17.61
C GLY A 17 9.87 19.26 16.18
N THR A 18 11.11 19.49 15.75
CA THR A 18 11.58 19.14 14.41
C THR A 18 11.97 17.66 14.32
N ASP A 19 12.49 17.07 15.40
CA ASP A 19 12.87 15.65 15.42
C ASP A 19 11.68 14.69 15.42
N THR A 20 10.61 15.00 16.17
CA THR A 20 9.40 14.16 16.25
C THR A 20 8.61 14.11 14.93
N THR A 21 8.53 15.24 14.25
CA THR A 21 7.91 15.36 12.92
C THR A 21 8.73 14.64 11.84
N ARG A 22 10.07 14.76 11.89
CA ARG A 22 10.99 14.06 10.98
C ARG A 22 10.91 12.54 11.13
N HIS A 23 10.86 12.04 12.37
CA HIS A 23 10.75 10.60 12.65
C HIS A 23 9.42 10.03 12.17
N THR A 24 8.32 10.76 12.39
CA THR A 24 6.98 10.36 11.93
C THR A 24 6.91 10.32 10.40
N ARG A 25 7.45 11.35 9.73
CA ARG A 25 7.53 11.40 8.26
C ARG A 25 8.35 10.23 7.71
N ARG A 26 9.50 9.93 8.32
CA ARG A 26 10.35 8.81 7.90
C ARG A 26 9.59 7.47 7.99
N ARG A 27 8.84 7.24 9.06
CA ARG A 27 8.03 6.01 9.21
C ARG A 27 6.94 5.90 8.15
N VAL A 28 6.22 6.98 7.87
CA VAL A 28 5.23 7.02 6.78
C VAL A 28 5.86 6.66 5.45
N VAL A 29 7.02 7.25 5.14
CA VAL A 29 7.75 6.95 3.90
C VAL A 29 8.18 5.48 3.86
N ILE A 30 8.71 4.94 4.96
CA ILE A 30 9.09 3.52 5.04
C ILE A 30 7.87 2.62 4.78
N ASP A 31 6.74 2.85 5.44
CA ASP A 31 5.52 2.04 5.28
C ASP A 31 5.02 2.09 3.81
N LEU A 32 5.07 3.26 3.17
CA LEU A 32 4.71 3.41 1.76
C LEU A 32 5.70 2.71 0.82
N VAL A 33 7.01 2.82 1.08
CA VAL A 33 8.04 2.13 0.29
C VAL A 33 7.88 0.62 0.43
N VAL A 34 7.69 0.11 1.63
CA VAL A 34 7.45 -1.32 1.87
C VAL A 34 6.17 -1.77 1.16
N THR A 35 5.10 -0.99 1.24
CA THR A 35 3.85 -1.27 0.49
C THR A 35 4.11 -1.35 -1.01
N ALA A 36 4.84 -0.39 -1.58
CA ALA A 36 5.18 -0.38 -3.01
C ALA A 36 6.05 -1.58 -3.42
N VAL A 37 7.08 -1.90 -2.62
CA VAL A 37 7.95 -3.07 -2.83
C VAL A 37 7.15 -4.36 -2.77
N LEU A 38 6.19 -4.47 -1.86
CA LEU A 38 5.33 -5.65 -1.70
C LEU A 38 4.36 -5.84 -2.89
N LEU A 39 3.93 -4.76 -3.53
CA LEU A 39 3.05 -4.80 -4.70
C LEU A 39 3.81 -4.98 -6.02
N LEU A 40 5.10 -4.63 -6.07
CA LEU A 40 5.94 -4.70 -7.26
C LEU A 40 5.92 -6.08 -7.96
N PRO A 41 6.17 -7.21 -7.29
CA PRO A 41 6.10 -8.53 -7.94
C PRO A 41 4.70 -8.83 -8.52
N LEU A 42 3.62 -8.43 -7.85
CA LEU A 42 2.26 -8.62 -8.35
C LEU A 42 2.00 -7.80 -9.62
N ALA A 43 2.53 -6.57 -9.65
CA ALA A 43 2.45 -5.71 -10.84
C ALA A 43 3.24 -6.29 -12.02
N ILE A 44 4.43 -6.84 -11.77
CA ILE A 44 5.25 -7.52 -12.80
C ILE A 44 4.53 -8.76 -13.33
N MET A 45 3.94 -9.58 -12.45
CA MET A 45 3.16 -10.74 -12.87
C MET A 45 1.95 -10.34 -13.71
N LEU A 46 1.18 -9.34 -13.28
CA LEU A 46 0.02 -8.84 -14.03
C LEU A 46 0.43 -8.34 -15.42
N TRP A 47 1.54 -7.60 -15.50
CA TRP A 47 2.10 -7.13 -16.78
C TRP A 47 2.49 -8.28 -17.69
N GLY A 48 3.16 -9.31 -17.15
CA GLY A 48 3.51 -10.52 -17.88
C GLY A 48 2.28 -11.23 -18.43
N SER A 49 1.27 -11.48 -17.59
CA SER A 49 0.00 -12.10 -18.01
C SER A 49 -0.76 -11.28 -19.04
N ALA A 50 -0.75 -9.95 -18.92
CA ALA A 50 -1.38 -9.07 -19.90
C ALA A 50 -0.67 -9.12 -21.26
N THR A 51 0.66 -9.17 -21.25
CA THR A 51 1.48 -9.28 -22.47
C THR A 51 1.27 -10.63 -23.15
N ASP A 52 1.27 -11.71 -22.38
CA ASP A 52 1.02 -13.07 -22.86
C ASP A 52 -0.37 -13.20 -23.48
N ALA A 53 -1.39 -12.67 -22.80
CA ALA A 53 -2.76 -12.62 -23.31
C ALA A 53 -2.92 -11.76 -24.57
N LEU A 54 -2.04 -10.79 -24.81
CA LEU A 54 -2.03 -10.01 -26.05
C LEU A 54 -1.39 -10.79 -27.21
N GLN A 55 -0.34 -11.55 -26.92
CA GLN A 55 0.40 -12.33 -27.93
C GLN A 55 -0.37 -13.59 -28.38
N HIS A 56 -1.13 -14.22 -27.48
CA HIS A 56 -1.82 -15.48 -27.73
C HIS A 56 -3.33 -15.34 -27.99
N LYS A 57 -3.79 -14.17 -28.46
CA LYS A 57 -5.22 -13.99 -28.81
C LYS A 57 -5.63 -14.90 -29.97
N SER A 58 -6.61 -15.76 -29.71
CA SER A 58 -7.30 -16.47 -30.78
C SER A 58 -8.28 -15.53 -31.49
N ALA A 59 -8.30 -15.53 -32.83
CA ALA A 59 -9.27 -14.75 -33.60
C ALA A 59 -10.69 -15.34 -33.56
N THR A 60 -10.82 -16.63 -33.25
CA THR A 60 -12.08 -17.38 -33.30
C THR A 60 -12.70 -17.62 -31.93
N ASP A 61 -11.90 -17.55 -30.85
CA ASP A 61 -12.39 -17.74 -29.48
C ASP A 61 -12.60 -16.38 -28.77
N TRP A 62 -13.72 -15.74 -29.08
CA TRP A 62 -14.07 -14.47 -28.47
C TRP A 62 -14.36 -14.59 -26.97
N GLN A 63 -14.88 -15.74 -26.52
CA GLN A 63 -15.34 -15.93 -25.16
C GLN A 63 -14.15 -16.07 -24.20
N ALA A 64 -13.17 -16.93 -24.51
CA ALA A 64 -11.97 -17.06 -23.68
C ALA A 64 -11.15 -15.76 -23.61
N ASN A 65 -11.07 -15.03 -24.74
CA ASN A 65 -10.43 -13.72 -24.78
C ASN A 65 -11.14 -12.69 -23.87
N HIS A 66 -12.47 -12.71 -23.83
CA HIS A 66 -13.27 -11.81 -22.99
C HIS A 66 -13.12 -12.15 -21.49
N GLU A 67 -13.15 -13.43 -21.14
CA GLU A 67 -12.93 -13.91 -19.78
C GLU A 67 -11.53 -13.53 -19.27
N THR A 68 -10.50 -13.69 -20.11
CA THR A 68 -9.12 -13.29 -19.79
C THR A 68 -9.01 -11.79 -19.50
N LYS A 69 -9.64 -10.94 -20.32
CA LYS A 69 -9.68 -9.49 -20.07
C LYS A 69 -10.37 -9.14 -18.76
N ARG A 70 -11.51 -9.78 -18.46
CA ARG A 70 -12.22 -9.57 -17.19
C ARG A 70 -11.36 -9.99 -15.99
N ALA A 71 -10.65 -11.12 -16.10
CA ALA A 71 -9.74 -11.59 -15.06
C ALA A 71 -8.59 -10.60 -14.81
N LEU A 72 -7.95 -10.11 -15.88
CA LEU A 72 -6.89 -9.09 -15.78
C LEU A 72 -7.40 -7.80 -15.13
N GLN A 73 -8.58 -7.31 -15.54
CA GLN A 73 -9.17 -6.11 -14.95
C GLN A 73 -9.51 -6.30 -13.47
N ARG A 74 -10.08 -7.45 -13.10
CA ARG A 74 -10.39 -7.78 -11.70
C ARG A 74 -9.12 -7.81 -10.86
N ASN A 75 -8.07 -8.45 -11.36
CA ASN A 75 -6.80 -8.56 -10.65
C ASN A 75 -6.12 -7.19 -10.48
N ALA A 76 -6.15 -6.34 -11.51
CA ALA A 76 -5.67 -4.95 -11.42
C ALA A 76 -6.42 -4.16 -10.34
N LEU A 77 -7.75 -4.28 -10.30
CA LEU A 77 -8.59 -3.64 -9.29
C LEU A 77 -8.28 -4.13 -7.88
N LEU A 78 -8.01 -5.42 -7.69
CA LEU A 78 -7.64 -5.97 -6.38
C LEU A 78 -6.27 -5.47 -5.91
N ILE A 79 -5.27 -5.47 -6.82
CA ILE A 79 -3.90 -5.06 -6.52
C ILE A 79 -3.85 -3.60 -6.05
N ILE A 80 -4.64 -2.72 -6.67
CA ILE A 80 -4.69 -1.30 -6.29
C ILE A 80 -5.71 -1.05 -5.18
N GLY A 81 -6.88 -1.70 -5.27
CA GLY A 81 -8.03 -1.42 -4.44
C GLY A 81 -7.85 -1.84 -2.99
N LEU A 82 -7.24 -2.99 -2.71
CA LEU A 82 -7.04 -3.45 -1.32
C LEU A 82 -6.13 -2.51 -0.52
N PRO A 83 -4.93 -2.12 -1.03
CA PRO A 83 -4.09 -1.13 -0.36
C PRO A 83 -4.79 0.22 -0.19
N VAL A 84 -5.51 0.71 -1.21
CA VAL A 84 -6.23 1.99 -1.11
C VAL A 84 -7.36 1.91 -0.08
N ALA A 85 -8.15 0.84 -0.07
CA ALA A 85 -9.20 0.63 0.93
C ALA A 85 -8.62 0.55 2.34
N GLY A 86 -7.50 -0.17 2.52
CA GLY A 86 -6.76 -0.19 3.78
C GLY A 86 -6.31 1.20 4.23
N ALA A 87 -5.78 2.00 3.31
CA ALA A 87 -5.35 3.38 3.58
C ALA A 87 -6.51 4.27 4.02
N VAL A 88 -7.66 4.17 3.34
CA VAL A 88 -8.89 4.90 3.69
C VAL A 88 -9.37 4.49 5.07
N CYS A 89 -9.44 3.18 5.38
CA CYS A 89 -9.82 2.71 6.71
C CYS A 89 -8.88 3.25 7.80
N GLY A 90 -7.56 3.21 7.56
CA GLY A 90 -6.58 3.76 8.50
C GLY A 90 -6.74 5.27 8.71
N TRP A 91 -7.02 6.02 7.64
CA TRP A 91 -7.33 7.44 7.70
C TRP A 91 -8.61 7.71 8.49
N THR A 92 -9.71 7.01 8.19
CA THR A 92 -11.00 7.16 8.86
C THR A 92 -10.91 6.86 10.36
N ILE A 93 -10.17 5.82 10.76
CA ILE A 93 -9.98 5.52 12.19
C ILE A 93 -9.16 6.61 12.89
N ALA A 94 -8.21 7.23 12.19
CA ALA A 94 -7.40 8.31 12.75
C ALA A 94 -8.21 9.60 12.91
N THR A 95 -9.03 9.94 11.92
CA THR A 95 -9.92 11.11 11.98
C THR A 95 -10.96 10.96 13.08
N LEU A 96 -11.55 9.78 13.26
CA LEU A 96 -12.49 9.50 14.35
C LEU A 96 -11.86 9.53 15.76
N ARG A 97 -10.52 9.52 15.86
CA ARG A 97 -9.78 9.53 17.14
C ARG A 97 -9.01 10.82 17.37
N ASP A 98 -9.22 11.84 16.55
CA ASP A 98 -8.48 13.12 16.57
C ASP A 98 -6.95 12.94 16.58
N ARG A 99 -6.46 11.92 15.87
CA ARG A 99 -5.03 11.61 15.75
C ARG A 99 -4.47 12.05 14.41
N PRO A 100 -3.15 12.34 14.32
CA PRO A 100 -2.49 12.60 13.06
C PRO A 100 -2.70 11.44 12.08
N THR A 101 -3.18 11.76 10.88
CA THR A 101 -3.74 10.79 9.92
C THR A 101 -2.71 10.05 9.07
N GLY A 102 -1.49 10.59 8.94
CA GLY A 102 -0.48 10.05 8.01
C GLY A 102 0.01 8.65 8.33
N LEU A 103 0.37 8.37 9.60
CA LEU A 103 0.89 7.06 10.00
C LEU A 103 -0.20 5.96 10.00
N PRO A 104 -1.41 6.19 10.51
CA PRO A 104 -2.50 5.21 10.44
C PRO A 104 -2.91 4.88 9.00
N ALA A 105 -2.96 5.87 8.10
CA ALA A 105 -3.26 5.62 6.69
C ALA A 105 -2.18 4.76 6.01
N ALA A 106 -0.89 5.06 6.23
CA ALA A 106 0.21 4.26 5.66
C ALA A 106 0.20 2.80 6.16
N ARG A 107 -0.06 2.60 7.46
CA ARG A 107 -0.22 1.26 8.04
C ARG A 107 -1.44 0.52 7.51
N GLY A 108 -2.53 1.25 7.29
CA GLY A 108 -3.73 0.72 6.64
C GLY A 108 -3.42 0.22 5.23
N ALA A 109 -2.67 1.00 4.44
CA ALA A 109 -2.23 0.60 3.10
C ALA A 109 -1.39 -0.67 3.13
N LEU A 110 -0.41 -0.73 4.05
CA LEU A 110 0.43 -1.90 4.25
C LEU A 110 -0.38 -3.13 4.65
N ALA A 111 -1.33 -2.99 5.58
CA ALA A 111 -2.22 -4.07 5.99
C ALA A 111 -3.10 -4.56 4.83
N GLY A 112 -3.61 -3.65 4.00
CA GLY A 112 -4.33 -4.00 2.78
C GLY A 112 -3.48 -4.80 1.79
N ALA A 113 -2.21 -4.42 1.61
CA ALA A 113 -1.28 -5.16 0.76
C ALA A 113 -0.93 -6.54 1.34
N ILE A 114 -0.77 -6.68 2.66
CA ILE A 114 -0.56 -7.98 3.31
C ILE A 114 -1.80 -8.88 3.16
N ALA A 115 -3.00 -8.32 3.37
CA ALA A 115 -4.25 -9.05 3.20
C ALA A 115 -4.42 -9.57 1.76
N LEU A 116 -4.00 -8.78 0.77
CA LEU A 116 -3.98 -9.20 -0.64
C LEU A 116 -3.12 -10.45 -0.81
N TRP A 117 -1.89 -10.44 -0.30
CA TRP A 117 -1.00 -11.61 -0.34
C TRP A 117 -1.57 -12.82 0.38
N ALA A 118 -2.08 -12.64 1.60
CA ALA A 118 -2.70 -13.73 2.36
C ALA A 118 -3.87 -14.36 1.60
N SER A 119 -4.75 -13.52 1.00
CA SER A 119 -5.86 -14.01 0.19
C SER A 119 -5.40 -14.78 -1.04
N GLY A 120 -4.35 -14.33 -1.73
CA GLY A 120 -3.74 -15.02 -2.86
C GLY A 120 -3.17 -16.38 -2.47
N ILE A 121 -2.43 -16.45 -1.35
CA ILE A 121 -1.86 -17.69 -0.83
C ILE A 121 -2.98 -18.70 -0.49
N VAL A 122 -4.02 -18.27 0.21
CA VAL A 122 -5.17 -19.14 0.54
C VAL A 122 -5.84 -19.68 -0.73
N LEU A 123 -6.02 -18.85 -1.76
CA LEU A 123 -6.62 -19.26 -3.02
C LEU A 123 -5.76 -20.29 -3.75
N VAL A 124 -4.44 -20.11 -3.76
CA VAL A 124 -3.49 -21.08 -4.33
C VAL A 124 -3.51 -22.40 -3.55
N LEU A 125 -3.46 -22.34 -2.22
CA LEU A 125 -3.48 -23.54 -1.37
C LEU A 125 -4.79 -24.32 -1.53
N THR A 126 -5.94 -23.64 -1.58
CA THR A 126 -7.23 -24.31 -1.78
C THR A 126 -7.33 -24.96 -3.16
N ALA A 127 -6.79 -24.33 -4.21
CA ALA A 127 -6.71 -24.94 -5.53
C ALA A 127 -5.83 -26.21 -5.53
N PHE A 128 -4.68 -26.20 -4.85
CA PHE A 128 -3.83 -27.38 -4.74
C PHE A 128 -4.47 -28.53 -3.97
N HIS A 129 -5.17 -28.25 -2.87
CA HIS A 129 -5.89 -29.30 -2.12
C HIS A 129 -7.02 -29.92 -2.95
N GLY A 130 -7.70 -29.13 -3.78
CA GLY A 130 -8.73 -29.66 -4.69
C GLY A 130 -8.17 -30.57 -5.79
N LEU A 131 -6.89 -30.41 -6.16
CA LEU A 131 -6.23 -31.22 -7.19
C LEU A 131 -5.64 -32.52 -6.66
N THR A 132 -5.35 -32.61 -5.35
CA THR A 132 -4.73 -33.80 -4.74
C THR A 132 -5.71 -34.71 -4.00
N GLY A 133 -6.93 -34.24 -3.75
CA GLY A 133 -7.98 -34.99 -3.03
C GLY A 133 -9.14 -35.49 -3.90
N GLY A 134 -9.04 -35.41 -5.23
CA GLY A 134 -10.07 -35.83 -6.19
C GLY A 134 -9.67 -37.07 -6.99
#